data_AF-A0A7G8G211-F1
#
_entry.id   AF-A0A7G8G211-F1
#
_cell.length_a   1.000
_cell.length_b   1.000
_cell.length_c   1.000
_cell.angle_alpha   90.00
_cell.angle_beta   90.00
_cell.angle_gamma   90.00
#
_symmetry.space_group_name_H-M   'P 1'
#
loop_
_entity.id
_entity.type
_entity.pdbx_description
1 polymer ?
#
loop_
_entity_poly.entity_id
_entity_poly.type
_entity_poly.pdbx_seq_one_letter_code
_entity_poly.pdbx_strand_id
1 'polypeptide(L)' 'MSLLLKRQIERLQIAIELSTDWLEIQYLRAELDQLKDLYEEAA' A
#
# COMPACT_ATOMS: atom_id res chain seq x y z
N MET A 1 7.20 -11.21 -10.36
CA MET A 1 7.24 -10.34 -9.16
C MET A 1 6.08 -9.36 -9.08
N SER A 2 5.73 -8.66 -10.18
CA SER A 2 4.75 -7.56 -10.16
C SER A 2 3.33 -7.92 -9.70
N LEU A 3 2.82 -9.13 -9.97
CA LEU A 3 1.45 -9.53 -9.59
C LEU A 3 1.21 -9.65 -8.08
N LEU A 4 2.22 -10.07 -7.30
CA LEU A 4 2.09 -10.18 -5.84
C LEU A 4 2.14 -8.80 -5.20
N LEU A 5 3.10 -7.96 -5.61
CA LEU A 5 3.21 -6.55 -5.20
C LEU A 5 1.92 -5.77 -5.52
N LYS A 6 1.38 -5.94 -6.73
CA LYS A 6 0.13 -5.31 -7.13
C LYS A 6 -1.04 -5.68 -6.19
N ARG A 7 -1.18 -6.96 -5.84
CA ARG A 7 -2.22 -7.40 -4.88
C ARG A 7 -1.98 -6.86 -3.46
N GLN A 8 -0.72 -6.68 -3.05
CA GLN A 8 -0.41 -6.09 -1.75
C GLN A 8 -0.80 -4.59 -1.72
N ILE A 9 -0.51 -3.85 -2.79
CA ILE A 9 -0.95 -2.46 -2.96
C ILE A 9 -2.47 -2.37 -2.90
N GLU A 10 -3.20 -3.20 -3.65
CA GLU A 10 -4.66 -3.24 -3.64
C GLU A 10 -5.23 -3.53 -2.24
N ARG A 11 -4.63 -4.45 -1.48
CA ARG A 11 -5.04 -4.74 -0.10
C ARG A 11 -4.79 -3.58 0.85
N LEU A 12 -3.65 -2.91 0.74
CA LEU A 12 -3.32 -1.74 1.56
C LEU A 12 -4.25 -0.57 1.29
N GLN A 13 -4.65 -0.36 0.03
CA GLN A 13 -5.65 0.67 -0.31
C GLN A 13 -6.98 0.40 0.39
N ILE A 14 -7.46 -0.85 0.37
CA ILE A 14 -8.70 -1.24 1.06
C ILE A 14 -8.55 -1.07 2.58
N ALA A 15 -7.41 -1.44 3.16
CA ALA A 15 -7.17 -1.28 4.60
C ALA A 15 -7.19 0.19 5.03
N ILE A 16 -6.62 1.10 4.22
CA ILE A 16 -6.67 2.55 4.45
C ILE A 16 -8.11 3.07 4.40
N GLU A 17 -8.90 2.63 3.41
CA GLU A 17 -10.31 3.05 3.26
C GLU A 17 -11.19 2.58 4.42
N LEU A 18 -10.89 1.41 4.98
CA LEU A 18 -11.65 0.82 6.10
C LEU A 18 -11.18 1.29 7.47
N SER A 19 -9.98 1.87 7.57
CA SER A 19 -9.44 2.35 8.83
C SER A 19 -10.09 3.66 9.25
N THR A 20 -10.38 3.77 10.55
CA THR A 20 -10.89 5.00 11.17
C THR A 20 -9.86 5.66 12.08
N ASP A 21 -8.78 4.95 12.43
CA ASP A 21 -7.68 5.49 13.22
C ASP A 21 -6.76 6.32 12.33
N TRP A 22 -6.60 7.60 12.67
CA TRP A 22 -5.78 8.53 11.92
C TRP A 22 -4.31 8.11 11.86
N LEU A 23 -3.75 7.60 12.95
CA LEU A 23 -2.35 7.19 13.03
C LEU A 23 -2.10 5.93 12.18
N GLU A 24 -3.02 4.97 12.28
CA GLU A 24 -2.99 3.76 11.45
C GLU A 24 -3.05 4.12 9.95
N ILE A 25 -3.93 5.04 9.56
CA ILE A 25 -4.01 5.54 8.18
C ILE A 25 -2.67 6.13 7.72
N GLN A 26 -1.96 6.91 8.56
CA GLN A 26 -0.66 7.47 8.17
C GLN A 26 0.39 6.37 7.96
N TYR A 27 0.44 5.36 8.84
CA TYR A 27 1.35 4.23 8.68
C TYR A 27 1.06 3.44 7.42
N LEU A 28 -0.20 3.10 7.18
CA LEU A 28 -0.62 2.36 5.98
C LEU A 28 -0.33 3.13 4.70
N ARG A 29 -0.48 4.47 4.71
CA ARG A 29 -0.10 5.33 3.58
C ARG A 29 1.40 5.32 3.30
N ALA A 30 2.23 5.41 4.34
CA ALA A 30 3.68 5.35 4.18
C ALA A 30 4.14 3.99 3.62
N GLU A 31 3.54 2.89 4.09
CA GLU A 31 3.81 1.54 3.55
C GLU A 31 3.33 1.39 2.10
N LEU A 32 2.16 1.96 1.76
CA LEU A 32 1.64 1.97 0.40
C LEU A 32 2.59 2.69 -0.57
N ASP A 33 3.11 3.85 -0.17
CA ASP A 33 4.01 4.65 -1.02
C ASP A 33 5.33 3.89 -1.27
N GLN A 34 5.92 3.29 -0.24
CA GLN A 34 7.11 2.43 -0.40
C GLN A 34 6.88 1.26 -1.37
N LEU A 35 5.71 0.62 -1.28
CA LEU A 35 5.38 -0.50 -2.18
C LEU A 35 5.10 -0.05 -3.61
N LYS A 36 4.58 1.16 -3.81
CA LYS A 36 4.41 1.75 -5.15
C LYS A 36 5.76 2.06 -5.77
N ASP A 37 6.68 2.67 -5.02
CA ASP A 37 8.04 2.93 -5.50
C ASP A 37 8.73 1.63 -5.93
N LEU A 38 8.64 0.59 -5.11
CA LEU A 38 9.18 -0.74 -5.44
C LEU A 38 8.49 -1.39 -6.65
N TYR A 39 7.19 -1.13 -6.85
CA TYR A 39 6.46 -1.64 -8.01
C TYR A 39 6.89 -0.90 -9.29
N GLU A 40 7.12 0.41 -9.22
CA GLU A 40 7.62 1.22 -10.34
C GLU A 40 9.06 0.89 -10.69
N GLU A 41 9.94 0.65 -9.70
CA GLU A 41 11.32 0.19 -9.93
C GLU A 41 11.38 -1.22 -10.55
N ALA A 42 10.37 -2.04 -10.31
CA ALA A 42 10.29 -3.41 -10.81
C ALA A 42 9.51 -3.56 -12.13
N ALA A 43 8.93 -2.48 -12.67
CA ALA A 43 8.10 -2.44 -13.87
C ALA A 43 8.89 -2.03 -15.12
#